data_AF-A0A5P8K2E8-F1
#
_entry.id   AF-A0A5P8K2E8-F1
#
_cell.length_a   1.000
_cell.length_b   1.000
_cell.length_c   1.000
_cell.angle_alpha   90.00
_cell.angle_beta   90.00
_cell.angle_gamma   90.00
#
_symmetry.space_group_name_H-M   'P 1'
#
loop_
_entity.id
_entity.type
_entity.pdbx_description
1 polymer ?
#
loop_
_entity_poly.entity_id
_entity_poly.type
_entity_poly.pdbx_seq_one_letter_code
_entity_poly.pdbx_strand_id
1 'polypeptide(L)'
;MTEDTVARRWSAAHAKVRELKIYGYEKERAVALIYYLIALQADREVDSVSPYEVRYRLDDLVSLQQDIVQFLGGPGHSAEAVTTPKAVSAIRHAWSVANLTRHEMLEDVVPSEAADDVRGIERATPDSHFEHAAQGLRVHLDRTLLESAGGILLSSTVEATAGVHTGRSGRVNSVAWPMDHEQRAIGPVPLSFQVEFSDTYEAADMAPGELVMLPEWDPKFVVVQAGEPLPTEWAACVLLSDTDGEQVWQQEAIDALREGWKSYQRLVVLVPEPAGRKPMSEEHDEWMDQAFACADEIIARVPSTGPLPPRLLPNRATDARDVPFRLTLLLTCTKDSSGLRSWARRNSIPVAAAPAEAAATVLDRIRGGIERKGGFRQVPLVVARTSGFVDWHRALRDARMTLEAADIQWVQHDDTAEPSVTWWAMSARIRHPDHHITTELLVTRARVVSIVAYRSSPRWTDSEVVLVEGDNSLSGATNYGLEKTKFLHLPTATLDQWAPGGTAAMTAPIMQRMLGLSVESERVRPFRERNDSSLLAATRVLAAVKLTDEEFDQIRHTPTNSGDGKPPTVICRVADLLAHPLCDYATIGAVTSAIAPTSPPPFGNLHPENR
;
A
#
# COMPACT_ATOMS: atom_id res chain seq x y z
N MET A 1 61.50 12.68 2.59
CA MET A 1 61.29 11.29 2.14
C MET A 1 62.15 11.06 0.90
N THR A 2 62.85 9.93 0.78
CA THR A 2 63.62 9.60 -0.44
C THR A 2 62.67 9.24 -1.58
N GLU A 3 63.12 9.40 -2.83
CA GLU A 3 62.33 9.06 -4.03
C GLU A 3 61.88 7.58 -4.00
N ASP A 4 62.76 6.68 -3.57
CA ASP A 4 62.46 5.25 -3.44
C ASP A 4 61.31 4.98 -2.46
N THR A 5 61.25 5.70 -1.33
CA THR A 5 60.15 5.54 -0.36
C THR A 5 58.82 5.99 -0.94
N VAL A 6 58.79 7.12 -1.68
CA VAL A 6 57.59 7.62 -2.35
C VAL A 6 57.11 6.60 -3.39
N ALA A 7 58.01 6.13 -4.25
CA ALA A 7 57.69 5.16 -5.30
C ALA A 7 57.18 3.83 -4.73
N ARG A 8 57.81 3.32 -3.67
CA ARG A 8 57.39 2.10 -2.98
C ARG A 8 55.99 2.23 -2.39
N ARG A 9 55.74 3.29 -1.60
CA ARG A 9 54.42 3.53 -0.97
C ARG A 9 53.33 3.75 -2.03
N TRP A 10 53.62 4.48 -3.11
CA TRP A 10 52.67 4.68 -4.21
C TRP A 10 52.31 3.38 -4.93
N SER A 11 53.31 2.53 -5.21
CA SER A 11 53.07 1.22 -5.81
C SER A 11 52.27 0.29 -4.90
N ALA A 12 52.53 0.31 -3.60
CA ALA A 12 51.77 -0.45 -2.60
C ALA A 12 50.30 0.01 -2.53
N ALA A 13 50.04 1.32 -2.58
CA ALA A 13 48.68 1.85 -2.65
C ALA A 13 47.93 1.36 -3.88
N HIS A 14 48.55 1.37 -5.06
CA HIS A 14 47.93 0.81 -6.26
C HIS A 14 47.65 -0.69 -6.16
N ALA A 15 48.59 -1.47 -5.60
CA ALA A 15 48.38 -2.90 -5.40
C ALA A 15 47.17 -3.16 -4.50
N LYS A 16 47.09 -2.45 -3.37
CA LYS A 16 46.00 -2.54 -2.40
C LYS A 16 44.64 -2.18 -3.01
N VAL A 17 44.57 -1.18 -3.88
CA VAL A 17 43.32 -0.82 -4.56
C VAL A 17 42.88 -1.85 -5.59
N ARG A 18 43.82 -2.48 -6.31
CA ARG A 18 43.49 -3.57 -7.24
C ARG A 18 42.94 -4.80 -6.53
N GLU A 19 43.38 -5.07 -5.30
CA GLU A 19 42.84 -6.16 -4.49
C GLU A 19 41.35 -5.97 -4.19
N LEU A 20 40.88 -4.72 -4.09
CA LEU A 20 39.48 -4.42 -3.83
C LEU A 20 38.56 -4.68 -5.04
N LYS A 21 39.09 -4.71 -6.28
CA LYS A 21 38.36 -5.01 -7.54
C LYS A 21 37.10 -4.17 -7.81
N ILE A 22 37.05 -2.91 -7.35
CA ILE A 22 35.81 -2.10 -7.32
C ILE A 22 35.70 -1.08 -8.47
N TYR A 23 36.79 -0.81 -9.21
CA TYR A 23 36.89 0.42 -10.02
C TYR A 23 37.49 0.23 -11.41
N GLY A 24 37.08 1.12 -12.33
CA GLY A 24 37.82 1.39 -13.57
C GLY A 24 39.08 2.23 -13.29
N TYR A 25 40.02 2.21 -14.25
CA TYR A 25 41.39 2.72 -14.12
C TYR A 25 41.52 4.13 -13.50
N GLU A 26 40.60 5.06 -13.80
CA GLU A 26 40.67 6.42 -13.29
C GLU A 26 40.29 6.53 -11.81
N LYS A 27 39.26 5.79 -11.39
CA LYS A 27 38.83 5.75 -9.97
C LYS A 27 39.88 5.03 -9.11
N GLU A 28 40.60 4.05 -9.66
CA GLU A 28 41.69 3.37 -8.95
C GLU A 28 42.79 4.34 -8.49
N ARG A 29 43.13 5.35 -9.32
CA ARG A 29 44.15 6.35 -8.99
C ARG A 29 43.73 7.27 -7.86
N ALA A 30 42.47 7.72 -7.88
CA ALA A 30 41.92 8.55 -6.81
C ALA A 30 41.88 7.78 -5.47
N VAL A 31 41.47 6.51 -5.50
CA VAL A 31 41.46 5.66 -4.30
C VAL A 31 42.89 5.38 -3.80
N ALA A 32 43.85 5.12 -4.71
CA ALA A 32 45.25 4.91 -4.34
C ALA A 32 45.87 6.15 -3.68
N LEU A 33 45.47 7.35 -4.15
CA LEU A 33 45.84 8.62 -3.53
C LEU A 33 45.40 8.68 -2.06
N ILE A 34 44.17 8.27 -1.76
CA ILE A 34 43.64 8.25 -0.39
C ILE A 34 44.46 7.31 0.49
N TYR A 35 44.70 6.07 0.07
CA TYR A 35 45.53 5.11 0.83
C TYR A 35 46.95 5.62 1.08
N TYR A 36 47.57 6.20 0.06
CA TYR A 36 48.93 6.73 0.15
C TYR A 36 49.03 7.86 1.19
N LEU A 37 48.08 8.79 1.20
CA LEU A 37 48.09 9.94 2.13
C LEU A 37 47.89 9.52 3.57
N ILE A 38 46.98 8.57 3.81
CA ILE A 38 46.72 8.05 5.14
C ILE A 38 47.95 7.32 5.69
N ALA A 39 48.62 6.53 4.84
CA ALA A 39 49.86 5.86 5.22
C ALA A 39 50.98 6.87 5.52
N LEU A 40 51.07 7.93 4.71
CA LEU A 40 52.05 8.97 4.85
C LEU A 40 51.90 9.78 6.15
N GLN A 41 50.67 10.20 6.48
CA GLN A 41 50.40 11.00 7.68
C GLN A 41 50.61 10.22 8.97
N ALA A 42 50.29 8.92 8.95
CA ALA A 42 50.52 8.02 10.08
C ALA A 42 51.96 7.46 10.12
N ASP A 43 52.84 7.92 9.22
CA ASP A 43 54.21 7.44 8.99
C ASP A 43 54.37 5.91 9.04
N ARG A 44 53.59 5.21 8.21
CA ARG A 44 53.59 3.73 8.14
C ARG A 44 53.49 3.23 6.70
N GLU A 45 53.64 1.92 6.54
CA GLU A 45 53.45 1.25 5.24
C GLU A 45 51.97 1.23 4.83
N VAL A 46 51.70 1.27 3.53
CA VAL A 46 50.31 1.31 3.03
C VAL A 46 49.54 0.04 3.39
N ASP A 47 50.22 -1.09 3.47
CA ASP A 47 49.63 -2.38 3.80
C ASP A 47 49.04 -2.40 5.22
N SER A 48 49.58 -1.59 6.15
CA SER A 48 49.06 -1.49 7.52
C SER A 48 47.90 -0.50 7.69
N VAL A 49 47.54 0.27 6.65
CA VAL A 49 46.35 1.13 6.68
C VAL A 49 45.09 0.27 6.67
N SER A 50 44.33 0.31 7.74
CA SER A 50 43.09 -0.48 7.84
C SER A 50 41.96 0.14 7.01
N PRO A 51 40.99 -0.68 6.52
CA PRO A 51 39.78 -0.16 5.86
C PRO A 51 39.00 0.87 6.70
N TYR A 52 39.00 0.73 8.03
CA TYR A 52 38.36 1.67 8.96
C TYR A 52 38.98 3.07 8.91
N GLU A 53 40.30 3.17 8.79
CA GLU A 53 40.98 4.47 8.75
C GLU A 53 40.72 5.20 7.45
N VAL A 54 40.65 4.45 6.34
CA VAL A 54 40.23 5.00 5.05
C VAL A 54 38.80 5.50 5.14
N ARG A 55 37.89 4.67 5.68
CA ARG A 55 36.48 5.03 5.82
C ARG A 55 36.27 6.28 6.68
N TYR A 56 37.02 6.42 7.76
CA TYR A 56 37.01 7.60 8.63
C TYR A 56 37.43 8.87 7.88
N ARG A 57 38.51 8.80 7.09
CA ARG A 57 38.98 9.97 6.33
C ARG A 57 38.02 10.38 5.22
N LEU A 58 37.15 9.48 4.77
CA LEU A 58 36.09 9.78 3.81
C LEU A 58 34.89 10.51 4.41
N ASP A 59 34.73 10.56 5.75
CA ASP A 59 33.66 11.35 6.38
C ASP A 59 33.98 12.85 6.44
N ASP A 60 35.26 13.21 6.34
CA ASP A 60 35.72 14.61 6.23
C ASP A 60 36.52 14.79 4.93
N LEU A 61 35.79 14.78 3.81
CA LEU A 61 36.39 14.98 2.48
C LEU A 61 37.08 16.35 2.37
N VAL A 62 36.60 17.36 3.09
CA VAL A 62 37.20 18.70 3.07
C VAL A 62 38.58 18.68 3.71
N SER A 63 38.73 18.09 4.90
CA SER A 63 40.05 17.90 5.52
C SER A 63 40.96 17.04 4.64
N LEU A 64 40.44 15.96 4.04
CA LEU A 64 41.23 15.12 3.15
C LEU A 64 41.71 15.88 1.91
N GLN A 65 40.87 16.72 1.29
CA GLN A 65 41.27 17.58 0.18
C GLN A 65 42.31 18.63 0.61
N GLN A 66 42.14 19.24 1.79
CA GLN A 66 43.12 20.19 2.33
C GLN A 66 44.48 19.54 2.54
N ASP A 67 44.52 18.32 3.07
CA ASP A 67 45.73 17.54 3.24
C ASP A 67 46.40 17.21 1.90
N ILE A 68 45.60 16.88 0.88
CA ILE A 68 46.10 16.65 -0.48
C ILE A 68 46.75 17.93 -1.03
N VAL A 69 46.07 19.07 -0.91
CA VAL A 69 46.56 20.37 -1.38
C VAL A 69 47.83 20.78 -0.64
N GLN A 70 47.87 20.59 0.68
CA GLN A 70 49.05 20.87 1.49
C GLN A 70 50.23 19.99 1.08
N PHE A 71 49.99 18.72 0.74
CA PHE A 71 51.04 17.79 0.37
C PHE A 71 51.54 17.93 -1.08
N LEU A 72 50.63 18.16 -2.04
CA LEU A 72 50.94 18.15 -3.47
C LEU A 72 51.06 19.53 -4.11
N GLY A 73 50.53 20.56 -3.45
CA GLY A 73 50.24 21.88 -4.03
C GLY A 73 48.82 21.95 -4.60
N GLY A 74 48.29 23.18 -4.73
CA GLY A 74 46.97 23.41 -5.31
C GLY A 74 46.87 23.03 -6.80
N PRO A 75 45.68 22.65 -7.30
CA PRO A 75 45.47 22.42 -8.72
C PRO A 75 45.76 23.72 -9.48
N GLY A 76 46.82 23.73 -10.30
CA GLY A 76 47.26 24.92 -11.04
C GLY A 76 48.66 25.44 -10.68
N HIS A 77 49.35 24.84 -9.71
CA HIS A 77 50.80 25.01 -9.62
C HIS A 77 51.46 24.28 -10.80
N SER A 78 51.54 24.98 -11.94
CA SER A 78 52.35 24.61 -13.10
C SER A 78 53.73 24.19 -12.60
N ALA A 79 54.14 22.99 -12.98
CA ALA A 79 55.45 22.44 -12.70
C ALA A 79 56.52 23.36 -13.29
N GLU A 80 56.96 24.38 -12.55
CA GLU A 80 58.23 25.03 -12.84
C GLU A 80 59.30 23.94 -12.79
N ALA A 81 60.02 23.81 -13.92
CA ALA A 81 60.78 22.66 -14.38
C ALA A 81 62.03 22.33 -13.55
N VAL A 82 61.86 22.11 -12.25
CA VAL A 82 62.88 21.56 -11.35
C VAL A 82 62.59 20.08 -11.21
N THR A 83 63.56 19.26 -11.61
CA THR A 83 63.62 17.78 -11.63
C THR A 83 62.76 17.12 -10.55
N THR A 84 61.46 16.99 -10.81
CA THR A 84 60.53 16.40 -9.86
C THR A 84 60.63 14.88 -10.00
N PRO A 85 60.83 14.14 -8.90
CA PRO A 85 60.85 12.67 -8.92
C PRO A 85 59.67 12.08 -9.68
N LYS A 86 59.89 11.02 -10.48
CA LYS A 86 58.84 10.44 -11.36
C LYS A 86 57.59 10.04 -10.57
N ALA A 87 57.77 9.51 -9.35
CA ALA A 87 56.67 9.12 -8.48
C ALA A 87 55.82 10.32 -8.04
N VAL A 88 56.44 11.46 -7.72
CA VAL A 88 55.72 12.70 -7.34
C VAL A 88 54.92 13.24 -8.52
N SER A 89 55.47 13.16 -9.74
CA SER A 89 54.75 13.52 -10.96
C SER A 89 53.52 12.64 -11.20
N ALA A 90 53.62 11.33 -10.94
CA ALA A 90 52.48 10.41 -11.08
C ALA A 90 51.36 10.72 -10.08
N ILE A 91 51.72 11.05 -8.82
CA ILE A 91 50.76 11.42 -7.78
C ILE A 91 50.07 12.75 -8.11
N ARG A 92 50.82 13.77 -8.54
CA ARG A 92 50.24 15.06 -8.97
C ARG A 92 49.31 14.91 -10.17
N HIS A 93 49.68 14.06 -11.12
CA HIS A 93 48.81 13.74 -12.26
C HIS A 93 47.52 13.06 -11.80
N ALA A 94 47.61 12.08 -10.89
CA ALA A 94 46.42 11.43 -10.32
C ALA A 94 45.48 12.43 -9.62
N TRP A 95 46.04 13.36 -8.85
CA TRP A 95 45.27 14.43 -8.19
C TRP A 95 44.62 15.38 -9.20
N SER A 96 45.37 15.80 -10.22
CA SER A 96 44.85 16.72 -11.25
C SER A 96 43.68 16.11 -12.00
N VAL A 97 43.79 14.83 -12.40
CA VAL A 97 42.70 14.11 -13.06
C VAL A 97 41.49 13.94 -12.14
N ALA A 98 41.71 13.67 -10.85
CA ALA A 98 40.62 13.51 -9.90
C ALA A 98 39.85 14.82 -9.64
N ASN A 99 40.48 15.98 -9.79
CA ASN A 99 39.85 17.29 -9.58
C ASN A 99 39.18 17.90 -10.81
N LEU A 100 39.24 17.27 -11.98
CA LEU A 100 38.50 17.75 -13.14
C LEU A 100 37.00 17.74 -12.80
N THR A 101 36.31 18.84 -13.09
CA THR A 101 34.84 18.88 -12.96
C THR A 101 34.24 17.96 -14.01
N ARG A 102 33.17 17.24 -13.66
CA ARG A 102 32.55 16.24 -14.54
C ARG A 102 32.14 16.79 -15.92
N HIS A 103 31.92 18.10 -16.03
CA HIS A 103 31.53 18.78 -17.26
C HIS A 103 32.70 19.03 -18.24
N GLU A 104 33.96 18.93 -17.79
CA GLU A 104 35.14 19.18 -18.64
C GLU A 104 35.57 17.96 -19.48
N MET A 105 34.96 16.78 -19.28
CA MET A 105 35.31 15.52 -19.97
C MET A 105 34.21 15.01 -20.93
N LEU A 106 33.09 15.72 -21.07
CA LEU A 106 31.91 15.28 -21.82
C LEU A 106 31.96 15.75 -23.28
N GLU A 107 32.90 15.22 -24.07
CA GLU A 107 32.73 15.17 -25.53
C GLU A 107 32.93 13.80 -26.19
N ASP A 108 33.41 12.73 -25.53
CA ASP A 108 33.63 11.49 -26.33
C ASP A 108 33.42 10.09 -25.73
N VAL A 109 33.18 9.86 -24.42
CA VAL A 109 33.10 8.45 -23.95
C VAL A 109 32.22 8.21 -22.71
N VAL A 110 30.90 7.98 -22.85
CA VAL A 110 30.13 7.04 -21.99
C VAL A 110 28.85 6.53 -22.70
N PRO A 111 28.57 5.21 -22.76
CA PRO A 111 27.28 4.64 -23.19
C PRO A 111 26.18 4.76 -22.11
N SER A 112 24.95 5.08 -22.55
CA SER A 112 23.81 5.47 -21.72
C SER A 112 23.00 4.32 -21.08
N GLU A 113 23.59 3.47 -20.25
CA GLU A 113 22.85 2.40 -19.56
C GLU A 113 23.11 2.40 -18.04
N ALA A 114 22.69 3.47 -17.35
CA ALA A 114 22.52 3.47 -15.87
C ALA A 114 21.68 4.66 -15.34
N ALA A 115 20.96 5.39 -16.19
CA ALA A 115 20.36 6.69 -15.82
C ALA A 115 18.83 6.66 -15.61
N ASP A 116 18.23 5.49 -15.40
CA ASP A 116 16.80 5.37 -15.10
C ASP A 116 16.60 4.84 -13.67
N ASP A 117 16.73 5.72 -12.68
CA ASP A 117 15.84 5.80 -11.50
C ASP A 117 16.34 6.87 -10.52
N VAL A 118 15.94 8.13 -10.70
CA VAL A 118 16.04 9.15 -9.62
C VAL A 118 14.83 10.07 -9.66
N ARG A 119 13.88 9.82 -8.75
CA ARG A 119 12.85 10.80 -8.39
C ARG A 119 13.43 11.79 -7.37
N GLY A 120 13.60 13.04 -7.81
CA GLY A 120 13.19 14.24 -7.08
C GLY A 120 13.66 14.46 -5.64
N ILE A 121 14.96 14.42 -5.37
CA ILE A 121 15.62 15.30 -4.38
C ILE A 121 16.95 15.69 -5.00
N GLU A 122 17.20 16.99 -5.21
CA GLU A 122 18.50 17.52 -5.63
C GLU A 122 19.55 17.21 -4.54
N ARG A 123 20.05 15.98 -4.50
CA ARG A 123 21.37 15.73 -3.92
C ARG A 123 22.35 16.34 -4.90
N ALA A 124 23.11 17.35 -4.45
CA ALA A 124 24.25 17.89 -5.19
C ALA A 124 25.06 16.70 -5.72
N THR A 125 25.03 16.50 -7.03
CA THR A 125 25.88 15.50 -7.67
C THR A 125 27.32 15.85 -7.31
N PRO A 126 28.18 14.88 -6.92
CA PRO A 126 29.56 15.17 -6.56
C PRO A 126 30.21 16.00 -7.68
N ASP A 127 30.81 17.13 -7.29
CA ASP A 127 31.26 18.20 -8.19
C ASP A 127 32.54 17.79 -8.95
N SER A 128 33.27 16.80 -8.43
CA SER A 128 34.53 16.29 -9.00
C SER A 128 34.59 14.76 -9.14
N HIS A 129 35.48 14.27 -10.01
CA HIS A 129 35.81 12.83 -10.10
C HIS A 129 36.33 12.26 -8.77
N PHE A 130 37.03 13.06 -7.99
CA PHE A 130 37.54 12.72 -6.66
C PHE A 130 36.40 12.43 -5.69
N GLU A 131 35.44 13.35 -5.58
CA GLU A 131 34.27 13.17 -4.70
C GLU A 131 33.44 11.96 -5.11
N HIS A 132 33.26 11.74 -6.42
CA HIS A 132 32.56 10.55 -6.90
C HIS A 132 33.34 9.25 -6.58
N ALA A 133 34.66 9.24 -6.74
CA ALA A 133 35.50 8.09 -6.40
C ALA A 133 35.51 7.83 -4.89
N ALA A 134 35.59 8.90 -4.09
CA ALA A 134 35.54 8.87 -2.64
C ALA A 134 34.19 8.35 -2.13
N GLN A 135 33.08 8.81 -2.70
CA GLN A 135 31.73 8.32 -2.38
C GLN A 135 31.56 6.85 -2.75
N GLY A 136 32.05 6.42 -3.92
CA GLY A 136 32.08 5.00 -4.28
C GLY A 136 32.88 4.18 -3.27
N LEU A 137 34.07 4.67 -2.89
CA LEU A 137 34.96 3.98 -1.95
C LEU A 137 34.29 3.88 -0.58
N ARG A 138 33.59 4.92 -0.17
CA ARG A 138 32.81 4.96 1.07
C ARG A 138 31.76 3.84 1.10
N VAL A 139 30.94 3.73 0.05
CA VAL A 139 29.91 2.68 -0.06
C VAL A 139 30.50 1.27 -0.05
N HIS A 140 31.62 1.07 -0.77
CA HIS A 140 32.29 -0.23 -0.77
C HIS A 140 32.85 -0.59 0.61
N LEU A 141 33.55 0.35 1.25
CA LEU A 141 34.10 0.15 2.58
C LEU A 141 32.98 -0.10 3.59
N ASP A 142 31.89 0.67 3.56
CA ASP A 142 30.71 0.43 4.40
C ASP A 142 30.21 -1.00 4.27
N ARG A 143 30.05 -1.49 3.05
CA ARG A 143 29.64 -2.87 2.79
C ARG A 143 30.61 -3.88 3.39
N THR A 144 31.90 -3.78 3.08
CA THR A 144 32.92 -4.72 3.57
C THR A 144 33.04 -4.71 5.09
N LEU A 145 32.97 -3.52 5.69
CA LEU A 145 33.04 -3.35 7.14
C LEU A 145 31.80 -3.95 7.82
N LEU A 146 30.60 -3.69 7.29
CA LEU A 146 29.36 -4.28 7.79
C LEU A 146 29.35 -5.81 7.67
N GLU A 147 29.79 -6.36 6.54
CA GLU A 147 29.95 -7.82 6.34
C GLU A 147 30.90 -8.41 7.40
N SER A 148 32.03 -7.74 7.68
CA SER A 148 32.99 -8.18 8.69
C SER A 148 32.49 -8.07 10.14
N ALA A 149 31.57 -7.13 10.39
CA ALA A 149 30.97 -6.88 11.69
C ALA A 149 29.79 -7.80 12.01
N GLY A 150 29.29 -8.56 11.03
CA GLY A 150 28.00 -9.24 11.12
C GLY A 150 26.83 -8.25 11.24
N GLY A 151 27.01 -7.03 10.71
CA GLY A 151 26.03 -5.95 10.78
C GLY A 151 24.95 -6.02 9.70
N ILE A 152 23.98 -5.12 9.80
CA ILE A 152 22.93 -4.92 8.79
C ILE A 152 23.56 -4.36 7.52
N LEU A 153 23.45 -5.07 6.39
CA LEU A 153 24.03 -4.64 5.12
C LEU A 153 23.30 -3.42 4.54
N LEU A 154 24.00 -2.64 3.72
CA LEU A 154 23.37 -1.60 2.92
C LEU A 154 22.33 -2.21 1.97
N SER A 155 21.23 -1.48 1.76
CA SER A 155 20.05 -1.92 1.01
C SER A 155 19.24 -3.07 1.63
N SER A 156 19.68 -3.62 2.77
CA SER A 156 18.86 -4.58 3.52
C SER A 156 17.53 -3.96 3.89
N THR A 157 16.48 -4.76 3.79
CA THR A 157 15.16 -4.38 4.30
C THR A 157 15.17 -4.61 5.81
N VAL A 158 14.72 -3.60 6.56
CA VAL A 158 14.69 -3.62 8.02
C VAL A 158 13.34 -3.18 8.54
N GLU A 159 13.01 -3.61 9.75
CA GLU A 159 11.89 -3.10 10.54
C GLU A 159 12.42 -2.37 11.77
N ALA A 160 11.87 -1.18 12.03
CA ALA A 160 12.15 -0.44 13.25
C ALA A 160 11.37 -1.04 14.42
N THR A 161 12.05 -1.37 15.52
CA THR A 161 11.46 -2.00 16.70
C THR A 161 11.26 -1.04 17.88
N ALA A 162 11.72 0.20 17.76
CA ALA A 162 11.61 1.22 18.80
C ALA A 162 11.41 2.63 18.24
N GLY A 163 11.04 3.56 19.13
CA GLY A 163 10.88 4.97 18.81
C GLY A 163 9.63 5.30 17.99
N VAL A 164 9.60 6.48 17.39
CA VAL A 164 8.46 6.99 16.59
C VAL A 164 8.23 6.20 15.30
N HIS A 165 9.23 5.41 14.89
CA HIS A 165 9.20 4.59 13.69
C HIS A 165 8.88 3.11 13.96
N THR A 166 8.59 2.71 15.21
CA THR A 166 8.26 1.32 15.57
C THR A 166 7.20 0.72 14.63
N GLY A 167 7.48 -0.48 14.10
CA GLY A 167 6.64 -1.23 13.16
C GLY A 167 6.75 -0.77 11.70
N ARG A 168 7.52 0.28 11.41
CA ARG A 168 7.76 0.75 10.04
C ARG A 168 8.92 -0.01 9.44
N SER A 169 8.79 -0.29 8.15
CA SER A 169 9.83 -0.98 7.40
C SER A 169 10.46 -0.07 6.36
N GLY A 170 11.76 -0.19 6.21
CA GLY A 170 12.55 0.64 5.31
C GLY A 170 13.76 -0.10 4.77
N ARG A 171 14.57 0.63 4.00
CA ARG A 171 15.87 0.16 3.51
C ARG A 171 16.98 0.94 4.15
N VAL A 172 18.04 0.24 4.53
CA VAL A 172 19.26 0.88 5.02
C VAL A 172 19.97 1.56 3.85
N ASN A 173 20.00 2.88 3.87
CA ASN A 173 20.62 3.69 2.81
C ASN A 173 22.07 4.04 3.11
N SER A 174 22.37 4.34 4.36
CA SER A 174 23.74 4.63 4.79
C SER A 174 23.96 4.23 6.25
N VAL A 175 25.22 4.23 6.64
CA VAL A 175 25.66 3.87 8.00
C VAL A 175 26.56 4.98 8.54
N ALA A 176 26.36 5.33 9.81
CA ALA A 176 27.25 6.22 10.55
C ALA A 176 28.14 5.37 11.47
N TRP A 177 29.45 5.60 11.40
CA TRP A 177 30.43 4.93 12.23
C TRP A 177 30.89 5.85 13.38
N PRO A 178 31.24 5.30 14.56
CA PRO A 178 31.82 6.11 15.62
C PRO A 178 33.16 6.72 15.18
N MET A 179 33.32 8.02 15.43
CA MET A 179 34.52 8.78 15.03
C MET A 179 35.68 8.65 16.04
N ASP A 180 35.42 8.14 17.25
CA ASP A 180 36.43 8.04 18.32
C ASP A 180 37.46 6.93 18.05
N HIS A 181 38.75 7.26 18.24
CA HIS A 181 39.88 6.32 18.15
C HIS A 181 39.81 5.18 19.17
N GLU A 182 39.25 5.41 20.36
CA GLU A 182 39.17 4.39 21.41
C GLU A 182 38.02 3.41 21.20
N GLN A 183 36.85 3.89 20.77
CA GLN A 183 35.69 3.03 20.46
C GLN A 183 35.96 2.07 19.29
N ARG A 184 36.86 2.46 18.37
CA ARG A 184 37.36 1.62 17.26
C ARG A 184 38.07 0.34 17.70
N ALA A 185 38.67 0.32 18.89
CA ALA A 185 39.39 -0.85 19.39
C ALA A 185 38.47 -1.90 20.04
N ILE A 186 37.23 -1.51 20.39
CA ILE A 186 36.35 -2.30 21.27
C ILE A 186 35.27 -3.06 20.49
N GLY A 187 34.93 -2.64 19.27
CA GLY A 187 34.09 -3.45 18.38
C GLY A 187 33.52 -2.69 17.18
N PRO A 188 33.21 -3.39 16.08
CA PRO A 188 32.83 -2.80 14.79
C PRO A 188 31.33 -2.49 14.70
N VAL A 189 30.72 -1.96 15.76
CA VAL A 189 29.27 -1.70 15.76
C VAL A 189 29.02 -0.29 15.22
N PRO A 190 28.20 -0.13 14.16
CA PRO A 190 27.77 1.18 13.71
C PRO A 190 27.13 2.02 14.81
N LEU A 191 27.26 3.35 14.73
CA LEU A 191 26.59 4.27 15.65
C LEU A 191 25.09 4.32 15.33
N SER A 192 24.76 4.44 14.04
CA SER A 192 23.39 4.46 13.54
C SER A 192 23.33 4.05 12.07
N PHE A 193 22.13 3.69 11.62
CA PHE A 193 21.78 3.44 10.24
C PHE A 193 20.77 4.49 9.79
N GLN A 194 21.02 5.10 8.63
CA GLN A 194 20.00 5.91 7.98
C GLN A 194 19.05 4.97 7.24
N VAL A 195 17.81 4.88 7.71
CA VAL A 195 16.76 4.05 7.14
C VAL A 195 15.78 4.92 6.38
N GLU A 196 15.58 4.64 5.10
CA GLU A 196 14.51 5.25 4.30
C GLU A 196 13.26 4.37 4.35
N PHE A 197 12.18 4.90 4.91
CA PHE A 197 10.96 4.14 5.14
C PHE A 197 10.08 4.07 3.88
N SER A 198 9.56 2.89 3.60
CA SER A 198 8.86 2.56 2.34
C SER A 198 7.47 3.21 2.16
N ASP A 199 6.89 3.70 3.25
CA ASP A 199 5.56 4.32 3.33
C ASP A 199 5.59 5.84 3.11
N THR A 200 6.57 6.55 3.68
CA THR A 200 6.68 8.02 3.57
C THR A 200 7.86 8.51 2.74
N TYR A 201 8.83 7.65 2.43
CA TYR A 201 10.14 8.02 1.87
C TYR A 201 10.94 8.99 2.77
N GLU A 202 10.58 9.09 4.04
CA GLU A 202 11.40 9.80 5.04
C GLU A 202 12.61 8.95 5.41
N ALA A 203 13.74 9.62 5.61
CA ALA A 203 14.95 9.02 6.15
C ALA A 203 15.08 9.36 7.64
N ALA A 204 15.40 8.38 8.48
CA ALA A 204 15.73 8.60 9.89
C ALA A 204 16.99 7.84 10.29
N ASP A 205 17.76 8.41 11.22
CA ASP A 205 18.89 7.74 11.83
C ASP A 205 18.40 6.86 12.99
N MET A 206 18.66 5.56 12.88
CA MET A 206 18.17 4.52 13.80
C MET A 206 19.38 3.82 14.43
N ALA A 207 19.34 3.56 15.74
CA ALA A 207 20.40 2.79 16.38
C ALA A 207 20.33 1.32 15.94
N PRO A 208 21.45 0.57 15.86
CA PRO A 208 21.45 -0.84 15.45
C PRO A 208 20.48 -1.73 16.25
N GLY A 209 20.35 -1.47 17.56
CA GLY A 209 19.44 -2.23 18.44
C GLY A 209 17.95 -1.92 18.23
N GLU A 210 17.63 -0.88 17.46
CA GLU A 210 16.26 -0.49 17.11
C GLU A 210 15.83 -1.05 15.75
N LEU A 211 16.67 -1.89 15.12
CA LEU A 211 16.41 -2.47 13.81
C LEU A 211 16.49 -3.98 13.84
N VAL A 212 15.54 -4.62 13.17
CA VAL A 212 15.58 -6.05 12.87
C VAL A 212 15.69 -6.23 11.36
N MET A 213 16.66 -7.05 10.94
CA MET A 213 16.81 -7.45 9.54
C MET A 213 15.62 -8.28 9.11
N LEU A 214 15.01 -7.88 8.00
CA LEU A 214 13.98 -8.65 7.34
C LEU A 214 14.60 -9.54 6.26
N PRO A 215 14.08 -10.76 6.04
CA PRO A 215 14.59 -11.65 5.02
C PRO A 215 14.40 -11.08 3.62
N GLU A 216 15.30 -11.42 2.70
CA GLU A 216 15.10 -11.13 1.28
C GLU A 216 13.99 -12.01 0.72
N TRP A 217 12.88 -11.39 0.40
CA TRP A 217 11.72 -12.07 -0.15
C TRP A 217 11.74 -12.06 -1.68
N ASP A 218 11.37 -13.19 -2.28
CA ASP A 218 11.09 -13.28 -3.71
C ASP A 218 10.09 -12.17 -4.12
N PRO A 219 10.37 -11.42 -5.20
CA PRO A 219 9.53 -10.30 -5.61
C PRO A 219 8.14 -10.71 -6.13
N LYS A 220 7.95 -11.98 -6.50
CA LYS A 220 6.70 -12.51 -7.07
C LYS A 220 5.96 -13.47 -6.15
N PHE A 221 6.66 -14.34 -5.43
CA PHE A 221 6.00 -15.40 -4.68
C PHE A 221 6.75 -15.76 -3.39
N VAL A 222 6.12 -15.55 -2.25
CA VAL A 222 6.74 -15.77 -0.94
C VAL A 222 5.88 -16.72 -0.13
N VAL A 223 6.51 -17.72 0.49
CA VAL A 223 5.89 -18.52 1.55
C VAL A 223 6.44 -18.02 2.87
N VAL A 224 5.56 -17.75 3.83
CA VAL A 224 5.95 -17.30 5.17
C VAL A 224 5.33 -18.24 6.19
N GLN A 225 6.20 -18.83 7.01
CA GLN A 225 5.83 -19.77 8.06
C GLN A 225 5.62 -19.05 9.39
N ALA A 226 4.90 -19.69 10.31
CA ALA A 226 4.68 -19.09 11.62
C ALA A 226 5.98 -18.80 12.37
N GLY A 227 6.08 -17.59 12.91
CA GLY A 227 7.28 -17.06 13.58
C GLY A 227 8.26 -16.35 12.64
N GLU A 228 8.05 -16.38 11.32
CA GLU A 228 8.78 -15.53 10.38
C GLU A 228 8.11 -14.16 10.23
N PRO A 229 8.87 -13.06 10.05
CA PRO A 229 8.28 -11.75 9.86
C PRO A 229 7.47 -11.68 8.56
N LEU A 230 6.31 -11.01 8.61
CA LEU A 230 5.45 -10.83 7.44
C LEU A 230 6.07 -9.84 6.43
N PRO A 231 5.99 -10.08 5.11
CA PRO A 231 6.59 -9.20 4.11
C PRO A 231 5.94 -7.83 4.14
N THR A 232 6.72 -6.77 4.01
CA THR A 232 6.24 -5.39 4.31
C THR A 232 5.34 -4.81 3.23
N GLU A 233 5.30 -5.48 2.08
CA GLU A 233 4.49 -5.17 0.92
C GLU A 233 4.11 -6.45 0.17
N TRP A 234 2.87 -6.49 -0.34
CA TRP A 234 2.39 -7.54 -1.24
C TRP A 234 1.16 -7.08 -2.02
N ALA A 235 0.81 -7.83 -3.06
CA ALA A 235 -0.41 -7.59 -3.84
C ALA A 235 -1.58 -8.46 -3.39
N ALA A 236 -1.30 -9.68 -2.97
CA ALA A 236 -2.27 -10.63 -2.45
C ALA A 236 -1.65 -11.50 -1.35
N CYS A 237 -2.48 -11.95 -0.43
CA CYS A 237 -2.11 -12.79 0.69
C CYS A 237 -3.12 -13.93 0.86
N VAL A 238 -2.63 -15.17 0.91
CA VAL A 238 -3.45 -16.38 1.10
C VAL A 238 -2.99 -17.11 2.35
N LEU A 239 -3.91 -17.40 3.27
CA LEU A 239 -3.64 -18.20 4.46
C LEU A 239 -4.07 -19.66 4.23
N LEU A 240 -3.18 -20.61 4.50
CA LEU A 240 -3.47 -22.04 4.45
C LEU A 240 -3.82 -22.54 5.85
N SER A 241 -5.11 -22.62 6.16
CA SER A 241 -5.59 -23.03 7.47
C SER A 241 -5.78 -24.55 7.53
N ASP A 242 -5.16 -25.21 8.50
CA ASP A 242 -5.41 -26.62 8.81
C ASP A 242 -5.84 -26.78 10.27
N THR A 243 -6.91 -27.53 10.50
CA THR A 243 -7.34 -27.91 11.86
C THR A 243 -6.78 -29.26 12.31
N ASP A 244 -6.28 -30.07 11.36
CA ASP A 244 -5.91 -31.47 11.58
C ASP A 244 -4.38 -31.69 11.52
N GLY A 245 -3.60 -30.67 11.11
CA GLY A 245 -2.14 -30.62 11.19
C GLY A 245 -1.37 -31.52 10.20
N GLU A 246 -1.98 -31.88 9.07
CA GLU A 246 -1.37 -32.72 8.04
C GLU A 246 -0.71 -31.86 6.94
N GLN A 247 0.63 -31.84 6.87
CA GLN A 247 1.37 -30.95 5.96
C GLN A 247 1.29 -31.30 4.45
N VAL A 248 0.77 -32.47 4.08
CA VAL A 248 0.89 -33.00 2.70
C VAL A 248 0.13 -32.15 1.68
N TRP A 249 -1.03 -31.60 2.04
CA TRP A 249 -1.86 -30.82 1.11
C TRP A 249 -1.36 -29.38 0.93
N GLN A 250 -0.68 -28.82 1.93
CA GLN A 250 -0.21 -27.43 1.90
C GLN A 250 0.82 -27.22 0.80
N GLN A 251 1.73 -28.18 0.63
CA GLN A 251 2.72 -28.14 -0.44
C GLN A 251 2.05 -28.18 -1.83
N GLU A 252 1.05 -29.04 -2.02
CA GLU A 252 0.28 -29.10 -3.27
C GLU A 252 -0.47 -27.77 -3.54
N ALA A 253 -1.07 -27.17 -2.52
CA ALA A 253 -1.69 -25.86 -2.63
C ALA A 253 -0.68 -24.75 -2.97
N ILE A 254 0.49 -24.74 -2.32
CA ILE A 254 1.58 -23.78 -2.58
C ILE A 254 2.05 -23.90 -4.04
N ASP A 255 2.28 -25.11 -4.53
CA ASP A 255 2.75 -25.33 -5.89
C ASP A 255 1.68 -24.91 -6.91
N ALA A 256 0.41 -25.24 -6.68
CA ALA A 256 -0.70 -24.78 -7.52
C ALA A 256 -0.88 -23.25 -7.52
N LEU A 257 -0.74 -22.60 -6.36
CA LEU A 257 -0.77 -21.13 -6.24
C LEU A 257 0.41 -20.50 -7.00
N ARG A 258 1.61 -21.08 -6.88
CA ARG A 258 2.82 -20.59 -7.55
C ARG A 258 2.71 -20.70 -9.06
N GLU A 259 2.26 -21.84 -9.58
CA GLU A 259 2.08 -22.08 -11.01
C GLU A 259 0.94 -21.22 -11.60
N GLY A 260 -0.13 -21.02 -10.84
CA GLY A 260 -1.30 -20.27 -11.29
C GLY A 260 -1.16 -18.74 -11.16
N TRP A 261 -0.24 -18.24 -10.35
CA TRP A 261 -0.02 -16.80 -10.16
C TRP A 261 0.66 -16.17 -11.37
N LYS A 262 -0.10 -15.35 -12.11
CA LYS A 262 0.35 -14.71 -13.36
C LYS A 262 0.71 -13.23 -13.21
N SER A 263 0.51 -12.64 -12.02
CA SER A 263 0.84 -11.23 -11.79
C SER A 263 2.35 -11.02 -11.69
N TYR A 264 2.80 -9.81 -12.02
CA TYR A 264 4.18 -9.39 -11.77
C TYR A 264 4.39 -8.96 -10.31
N GLN A 265 3.32 -8.78 -9.55
CA GLN A 265 3.35 -8.36 -8.15
C GLN A 265 3.46 -9.57 -7.21
N ARG A 266 3.81 -9.32 -5.94
CA ARG A 266 4.03 -10.36 -4.93
C ARG A 266 2.74 -11.00 -4.44
N LEU A 267 2.66 -12.33 -4.52
CA LEU A 267 1.74 -13.17 -3.76
C LEU A 267 2.43 -13.72 -2.52
N VAL A 268 1.82 -13.55 -1.35
CA VAL A 268 2.27 -14.10 -0.08
C VAL A 268 1.37 -15.28 0.30
N VAL A 269 1.97 -16.39 0.67
CA VAL A 269 1.27 -17.57 1.20
C VAL A 269 1.70 -17.77 2.65
N LEU A 270 0.75 -17.66 3.57
CA LEU A 270 0.96 -17.81 5.00
C LEU A 270 0.65 -19.25 5.40
N VAL A 271 1.61 -19.87 6.08
CA VAL A 271 1.54 -21.25 6.56
C VAL A 271 1.62 -21.22 8.09
N PRO A 272 0.56 -21.65 8.80
CA PRO A 272 0.48 -21.54 10.25
C PRO A 272 1.47 -22.47 10.96
N GLU A 273 2.03 -23.48 10.30
CA GLU A 273 3.04 -24.35 10.90
C GLU A 273 4.40 -23.65 10.95
N PRO A 274 5.10 -23.68 12.10
CA PRO A 274 6.43 -23.10 12.21
C PRO A 274 7.46 -23.90 11.40
N ALA A 275 8.55 -23.22 11.03
CA ALA A 275 9.72 -23.86 10.45
C ALA A 275 10.33 -24.87 11.45
N GLY A 276 10.12 -26.17 11.18
CA GLY A 276 10.58 -27.26 12.04
C GLY A 276 9.64 -27.59 13.21
N ARG A 277 9.97 -28.63 13.99
CA ARG A 277 9.13 -29.11 15.11
C ARG A 277 9.31 -28.28 16.39
N LYS A 278 9.13 -26.96 16.32
CA LYS A 278 9.14 -26.11 17.53
C LYS A 278 7.75 -26.13 18.20
N PRO A 279 7.68 -26.10 19.55
CA PRO A 279 6.42 -25.96 20.26
C PRO A 279 5.78 -24.58 19.98
N MET A 280 4.45 -24.52 19.97
CA MET A 280 3.70 -23.26 19.82
C MET A 280 3.97 -22.35 21.04
N SER A 281 4.30 -21.08 20.79
CA SER A 281 4.57 -20.04 21.79
C SER A 281 3.50 -18.92 21.73
N GLU A 282 3.52 -17.98 22.67
CA GLU A 282 2.67 -16.76 22.61
C GLU A 282 2.94 -15.94 21.33
N GLU A 283 4.20 -15.87 20.89
CA GLU A 283 4.60 -15.24 19.63
C GLU A 283 3.94 -15.90 18.40
N HIS A 284 3.69 -17.21 18.45
CA HIS A 284 2.97 -17.91 17.40
C HIS A 284 1.49 -17.49 17.36
N ASP A 285 0.86 -17.33 18.52
CA ASP A 285 -0.53 -16.87 18.59
C ASP A 285 -0.69 -15.44 18.05
N GLU A 286 0.24 -14.54 18.37
CA GLU A 286 0.28 -13.18 17.81
C GLU A 286 0.50 -13.19 16.30
N TRP A 287 1.43 -14.00 15.81
CA TRP A 287 1.67 -14.16 14.37
C TRP A 287 0.41 -14.64 13.65
N MET A 288 -0.30 -15.61 14.25
CA MET A 288 -1.55 -16.15 13.69
C MET A 288 -2.65 -15.10 13.58
N ASP A 289 -2.80 -14.22 14.58
CA ASP A 289 -3.74 -13.10 14.50
C ASP A 289 -3.40 -12.14 13.37
N GLN A 290 -2.12 -11.79 13.25
CA GLN A 290 -1.64 -10.92 12.18
C GLN A 290 -1.86 -11.56 10.81
N ALA A 291 -1.54 -12.85 10.67
CA ALA A 291 -1.73 -13.61 9.46
C ALA A 291 -3.19 -13.67 9.04
N PHE A 292 -4.09 -13.94 9.98
CA PHE A 292 -5.53 -13.99 9.74
C PHE A 292 -6.09 -12.61 9.36
N ALA A 293 -5.68 -11.54 10.05
CA ALA A 293 -6.10 -10.17 9.73
C ALA A 293 -5.65 -9.75 8.33
N CYS A 294 -4.44 -10.15 7.92
CA CYS A 294 -3.83 -9.81 6.63
C CYS A 294 -4.29 -10.68 5.45
N ALA A 295 -4.93 -11.83 5.69
CA ALA A 295 -5.32 -12.74 4.63
C ALA A 295 -6.46 -12.17 3.76
N ASP A 296 -6.26 -12.16 2.44
CA ASP A 296 -7.31 -11.84 1.48
C ASP A 296 -8.23 -13.01 1.23
N GLU A 297 -7.64 -14.21 1.20
CA GLU A 297 -8.32 -15.48 1.04
C GLU A 297 -7.73 -16.51 2.00
N ILE A 298 -8.56 -17.42 2.46
CA ILE A 298 -8.23 -18.47 3.40
C ILE A 298 -8.66 -19.79 2.77
N ILE A 299 -7.70 -20.68 2.52
CA ILE A 299 -7.98 -22.07 2.17
C ILE A 299 -7.97 -22.85 3.46
N ALA A 300 -9.16 -23.30 3.90
CA ALA A 300 -9.28 -24.07 5.13
C ALA A 300 -9.55 -25.54 4.81
N ARG A 301 -8.61 -26.41 5.18
CA ARG A 301 -8.87 -27.84 5.28
C ARG A 301 -9.56 -28.10 6.61
N VAL A 302 -10.75 -28.68 6.53
CA VAL A 302 -11.59 -28.96 7.71
C VAL A 302 -12.03 -30.43 7.71
N PRO A 303 -12.15 -31.07 8.89
CA PRO A 303 -12.59 -32.44 9.00
C PRO A 303 -14.02 -32.57 8.47
N SER A 304 -14.33 -33.71 7.85
CA SER A 304 -15.67 -33.97 7.32
C SER A 304 -16.74 -34.04 8.41
N THR A 305 -16.35 -34.37 9.64
CA THR A 305 -17.22 -34.49 10.82
C THR A 305 -16.75 -33.53 11.89
N GLY A 306 -17.64 -32.66 12.39
CA GLY A 306 -17.30 -31.67 13.42
C GLY A 306 -18.42 -30.66 13.67
N PRO A 307 -18.24 -29.75 14.65
CA PRO A 307 -19.17 -28.66 14.88
C PRO A 307 -19.25 -27.72 13.67
N LEU A 308 -20.45 -27.19 13.41
CA LEU A 308 -20.71 -26.17 12.39
C LEU A 308 -21.06 -24.84 13.08
N PRO A 309 -20.48 -23.70 12.69
CA PRO A 309 -19.43 -23.54 11.67
C PRO A 309 -18.09 -24.21 12.06
N PRO A 310 -17.30 -24.68 11.07
CA PRO A 310 -15.99 -25.25 11.38
C PRO A 310 -15.06 -24.16 11.94
N ARG A 311 -14.20 -24.56 12.89
CA ARG A 311 -13.11 -23.71 13.34
C ARG A 311 -12.11 -23.54 12.21
N LEU A 312 -11.53 -22.35 12.10
CA LEU A 312 -10.45 -22.11 11.14
C LEU A 312 -9.10 -22.39 11.77
N LEU A 313 -8.97 -22.18 13.08
CA LEU A 313 -7.75 -22.38 13.85
C LEU A 313 -8.01 -23.30 15.05
N PRO A 314 -7.12 -24.23 15.37
CA PRO A 314 -7.36 -25.25 16.41
C PRO A 314 -7.59 -24.65 17.81
N ASN A 315 -6.87 -23.59 18.16
CA ASN A 315 -6.85 -23.01 19.52
C ASN A 315 -7.65 -21.69 19.67
N ARG A 316 -8.38 -21.24 18.63
CA ARG A 316 -9.11 -19.97 18.68
C ARG A 316 -10.62 -20.13 18.57
N ALA A 317 -11.32 -19.11 19.07
CA ALA A 317 -12.77 -19.00 18.96
C ALA A 317 -13.22 -18.63 17.54
N THR A 318 -12.33 -18.06 16.73
CA THR A 318 -12.61 -17.66 15.35
C THR A 318 -13.04 -18.84 14.50
N ASP A 319 -14.19 -18.69 13.87
CA ASP A 319 -14.78 -19.74 13.06
C ASP A 319 -15.18 -19.23 11.67
N ALA A 320 -15.62 -20.15 10.82
CA ALA A 320 -15.96 -19.84 9.44
C ALA A 320 -17.13 -18.85 9.26
N ARG A 321 -17.88 -18.51 10.32
CA ARG A 321 -18.94 -17.50 10.28
C ARG A 321 -18.38 -16.08 10.29
N ASP A 322 -17.19 -15.88 10.83
CA ASP A 322 -16.60 -14.54 10.98
C ASP A 322 -16.09 -13.99 9.63
N VAL A 323 -15.70 -14.88 8.71
CA VAL A 323 -15.06 -14.51 7.44
C VAL A 323 -15.54 -15.32 6.21
N PRO A 324 -16.86 -15.56 6.03
CA PRO A 324 -17.36 -16.40 4.93
C PRO A 324 -16.94 -15.86 3.56
N PHE A 325 -16.83 -14.53 3.45
CA PHE A 325 -16.47 -13.82 2.23
C PHE A 325 -14.99 -13.89 1.85
N ARG A 326 -14.13 -14.60 2.57
CA ARG A 326 -12.73 -14.88 2.20
C ARG A 326 -12.37 -16.36 2.29
N LEU A 327 -13.36 -17.21 2.50
CA LEU A 327 -13.13 -18.60 2.84
C LEU A 327 -13.35 -19.49 1.62
N THR A 328 -12.44 -20.44 1.41
CA THR A 328 -12.60 -21.58 0.52
C THR A 328 -12.36 -22.86 1.33
N LEU A 329 -13.33 -23.77 1.33
CA LEU A 329 -13.21 -25.03 2.06
C LEU A 329 -12.60 -26.12 1.18
N LEU A 330 -11.58 -26.80 1.69
CA LEU A 330 -10.98 -27.97 1.08
C LEU A 330 -11.50 -29.25 1.77
N LEU A 331 -12.28 -30.05 1.03
CA LEU A 331 -12.86 -31.30 1.53
C LEU A 331 -12.23 -32.52 0.83
N THR A 332 -11.17 -33.05 1.43
CA THR A 332 -10.43 -34.21 0.90
C THR A 332 -11.14 -35.56 1.13
N CYS A 333 -12.17 -35.61 1.97
CA CYS A 333 -12.93 -36.83 2.29
C CYS A 333 -14.42 -36.73 1.89
N THR A 334 -14.93 -37.80 1.28
CA THR A 334 -16.28 -37.82 0.66
C THR A 334 -17.37 -38.50 1.50
N LYS A 335 -17.02 -39.27 2.54
CA LYS A 335 -17.97 -40.22 3.15
C LYS A 335 -18.99 -39.64 4.14
N ASP A 336 -18.84 -38.40 4.63
CA ASP A 336 -19.84 -37.77 5.52
C ASP A 336 -19.79 -36.22 5.55
N SER A 337 -19.75 -35.57 4.39
CA SER A 337 -19.63 -34.09 4.30
C SER A 337 -20.94 -33.34 3.96
N SER A 338 -22.09 -34.01 4.03
CA SER A 338 -23.38 -33.44 3.57
C SER A 338 -23.82 -32.21 4.35
N GLY A 339 -23.66 -32.23 5.68
CA GLY A 339 -23.98 -31.10 6.56
C GLY A 339 -23.10 -29.88 6.29
N LEU A 340 -21.79 -30.09 6.16
CA LEU A 340 -20.83 -29.03 5.87
C LEU A 340 -21.03 -28.42 4.47
N ARG A 341 -21.28 -29.25 3.45
CA ARG A 341 -21.62 -28.75 2.09
C ARG A 341 -22.92 -27.95 2.07
N SER A 342 -23.93 -28.40 2.82
CA SER A 342 -25.21 -27.67 2.94
C SER A 342 -25.03 -26.34 3.68
N TRP A 343 -24.19 -26.31 4.72
CA TRP A 343 -23.82 -25.09 5.43
C TRP A 343 -23.04 -24.13 4.53
N ALA A 344 -22.01 -24.61 3.84
CA ALA A 344 -21.19 -23.81 2.91
C ALA A 344 -22.06 -23.19 1.82
N ARG A 345 -22.96 -23.96 1.20
CA ARG A 345 -23.91 -23.46 0.20
C ARG A 345 -24.83 -22.36 0.72
N ARG A 346 -25.34 -22.47 1.95
CA ARG A 346 -26.21 -21.44 2.56
C ARG A 346 -25.47 -20.13 2.85
N ASN A 347 -24.14 -20.19 3.00
CA ASN A 347 -23.30 -19.04 3.28
C ASN A 347 -22.44 -18.63 2.08
N SER A 348 -22.73 -19.16 0.87
CA SER A 348 -21.98 -18.84 -0.35
C SER A 348 -20.48 -19.13 -0.28
N ILE A 349 -20.07 -20.14 0.47
CA ILE A 349 -18.66 -20.51 0.62
C ILE A 349 -18.30 -21.57 -0.45
N PRO A 350 -17.31 -21.31 -1.31
CA PRO A 350 -16.81 -22.30 -2.26
C PRO A 350 -16.25 -23.55 -1.57
N VAL A 351 -16.46 -24.70 -2.18
CA VAL A 351 -16.00 -26.01 -1.67
C VAL A 351 -15.24 -26.73 -2.77
N ALA A 352 -13.95 -26.97 -2.54
CA ALA A 352 -13.07 -27.71 -3.43
C ALA A 352 -12.85 -29.14 -2.94
N ALA A 353 -12.65 -30.07 -3.88
CA ALA A 353 -12.31 -31.47 -3.59
C ALA A 353 -10.80 -31.73 -3.56
N ALA A 354 -10.00 -30.86 -4.17
CA ALA A 354 -8.54 -30.98 -4.24
C ALA A 354 -7.83 -29.63 -3.98
N PRO A 355 -6.58 -29.64 -3.46
CA PRO A 355 -5.80 -28.42 -3.22
C PRO A 355 -5.66 -27.53 -4.46
N ALA A 356 -5.43 -28.13 -5.63
CA ALA A 356 -5.33 -27.39 -6.89
C ALA A 356 -6.64 -26.66 -7.29
N GLU A 357 -7.81 -27.26 -7.01
CA GLU A 357 -9.11 -26.63 -7.26
C GLU A 357 -9.37 -25.48 -6.29
N ALA A 358 -8.98 -25.63 -5.02
CA ALA A 358 -9.04 -24.56 -4.03
C ALA A 358 -8.14 -23.39 -4.43
N ALA A 359 -6.91 -23.67 -4.85
CA ALA A 359 -5.96 -22.67 -5.35
C ALA A 359 -6.51 -21.94 -6.57
N ALA A 360 -7.09 -22.66 -7.56
CA ALA A 360 -7.70 -22.04 -8.72
C ALA A 360 -8.88 -21.11 -8.36
N THR A 361 -9.73 -21.53 -7.43
CA THR A 361 -10.85 -20.72 -6.91
C THR A 361 -10.35 -19.44 -6.24
N VAL A 362 -9.32 -19.56 -5.39
CA VAL A 362 -8.69 -18.42 -4.73
C VAL A 362 -8.06 -17.47 -5.75
N LEU A 363 -7.30 -18.00 -6.72
CA LEU A 363 -6.66 -17.21 -7.78
C LEU A 363 -7.67 -16.42 -8.64
N ASP A 364 -8.84 -17.00 -8.93
CA ASP A 364 -9.91 -16.29 -9.65
C ASP A 364 -10.47 -15.10 -8.86
N ARG A 365 -10.57 -15.24 -7.54
CA ARG A 365 -11.05 -14.17 -6.64
C ARG A 365 -10.00 -13.10 -6.38
N ILE A 366 -8.75 -13.48 -6.08
CA ILE A 366 -7.66 -12.51 -5.87
C ILE A 366 -7.18 -11.88 -7.17
N ARG A 367 -7.40 -12.51 -8.33
CA ARG A 367 -6.98 -12.02 -9.66
C ARG A 367 -5.50 -11.63 -9.66
N GLY A 368 -5.16 -10.40 -10.07
CA GLY A 368 -3.78 -9.90 -10.05
C GLY A 368 -3.33 -9.29 -8.73
N GLY A 369 -4.19 -9.27 -7.70
CA GLY A 369 -3.97 -8.52 -6.45
C GLY A 369 -4.04 -7.01 -6.63
N ILE A 370 -3.67 -6.27 -5.57
CA ILE A 370 -3.42 -4.83 -5.56
C ILE A 370 -2.25 -4.59 -4.60
N GLU A 371 -1.19 -3.95 -5.07
CA GLU A 371 -0.03 -3.60 -4.25
C GLU A 371 -0.43 -2.80 -3.01
N ARG A 372 -0.06 -3.33 -1.85
CA ARG A 372 -0.40 -2.80 -0.52
C ARG A 372 0.83 -2.81 0.38
N LYS A 373 0.96 -1.78 1.20
CA LYS A 373 2.03 -1.56 2.17
C LYS A 373 1.44 -1.08 3.50
N GLY A 374 2.22 -1.16 4.58
CA GLY A 374 1.79 -0.67 5.90
C GLY A 374 0.46 -1.28 6.35
N GLY A 375 -0.45 -0.46 6.89
CA GLY A 375 -1.78 -0.89 7.33
C GLY A 375 -2.74 -1.24 6.20
N PHE A 376 -2.50 -0.79 4.97
CA PHE A 376 -3.32 -1.16 3.81
C PHE A 376 -3.27 -2.68 3.55
N ARG A 377 -2.21 -3.37 3.98
CA ARG A 377 -2.09 -4.83 3.93
C ARG A 377 -3.15 -5.58 4.75
N GLN A 378 -3.69 -4.96 5.79
CA GLN A 378 -4.74 -5.53 6.64
C GLN A 378 -6.15 -5.30 6.05
N VAL A 379 -6.24 -4.54 4.95
CA VAL A 379 -7.50 -4.33 4.23
C VAL A 379 -7.63 -5.43 3.17
N PRO A 380 -8.64 -6.28 3.24
CA PRO A 380 -8.79 -7.42 2.34
C PRO A 380 -9.16 -6.95 0.95
N LEU A 381 -8.70 -7.66 -0.09
CA LEU A 381 -8.90 -7.25 -1.48
C LEU A 381 -10.36 -6.95 -1.86
N VAL A 382 -11.30 -7.72 -1.31
CA VAL A 382 -12.75 -7.54 -1.51
C VAL A 382 -13.25 -6.17 -1.03
N VAL A 383 -12.66 -5.60 0.03
CA VAL A 383 -12.93 -4.25 0.53
C VAL A 383 -12.06 -3.22 -0.18
N ALA A 384 -10.77 -3.52 -0.38
CA ALA A 384 -9.79 -2.64 -1.01
C ALA A 384 -10.19 -2.23 -2.44
N ARG A 385 -10.96 -3.07 -3.13
CA ARG A 385 -11.49 -2.82 -4.48
C ARG A 385 -12.74 -1.96 -4.51
N THR A 386 -13.41 -1.77 -3.38
CA THR A 386 -14.63 -0.96 -3.34
C THR A 386 -14.30 0.51 -3.57
N SER A 387 -15.14 1.22 -4.32
CA SER A 387 -14.94 2.65 -4.58
C SER A 387 -14.87 3.46 -3.28
N GLY A 388 -15.69 3.09 -2.27
CA GLY A 388 -15.68 3.74 -0.97
C GLY A 388 -14.32 3.68 -0.27
N PHE A 389 -13.64 2.53 -0.32
CA PHE A 389 -12.29 2.41 0.23
C PHE A 389 -11.28 3.20 -0.60
N VAL A 390 -11.34 3.07 -1.94
CA VAL A 390 -10.41 3.74 -2.85
C VAL A 390 -10.46 5.27 -2.70
N ASP A 391 -11.67 5.84 -2.64
CA ASP A 391 -11.87 7.27 -2.50
C ASP A 391 -11.44 7.77 -1.12
N TRP A 392 -11.77 7.06 -0.05
CA TRP A 392 -11.31 7.38 1.31
C TRP A 392 -9.78 7.31 1.43
N HIS A 393 -9.16 6.23 0.94
CA HIS A 393 -7.72 6.07 0.99
C HIS A 393 -6.99 7.12 0.14
N ARG A 394 -7.56 7.52 -1.01
CA ARG A 394 -7.05 8.66 -1.79
C ARG A 394 -7.11 9.95 -0.98
N ALA A 395 -8.23 10.23 -0.31
CA ALA A 395 -8.38 11.42 0.54
C ALA A 395 -7.36 11.46 1.70
N LEU A 396 -7.06 10.32 2.33
CA LEU A 396 -5.98 10.22 3.32
C LEU A 396 -4.63 10.63 2.72
N ARG A 397 -4.28 10.08 1.55
CA ARG A 397 -3.02 10.41 0.87
C ARG A 397 -2.94 11.88 0.48
N ASP A 398 -4.03 12.46 -0.03
CA ASP A 398 -4.09 13.88 -0.38
C ASP A 398 -3.90 14.77 0.86
N ALA A 399 -4.39 14.31 2.02
CA ALA A 399 -4.16 14.94 3.32
C ALA A 399 -2.80 14.61 3.97
N ARG A 400 -1.93 13.84 3.28
CA ARG A 400 -0.64 13.33 3.79
C ARG A 400 -0.77 12.50 5.07
N MET A 401 -1.92 11.86 5.26
CA MET A 401 -2.18 10.91 6.34
C MET A 401 -1.85 9.50 5.87
N THR A 402 -1.40 8.63 6.79
CA THR A 402 -1.00 7.25 6.49
C THR A 402 -1.86 6.26 7.26
N LEU A 403 -2.29 5.18 6.60
CA LEU A 403 -3.00 4.07 7.23
C LEU A 403 -1.98 3.13 7.92
N GLU A 404 -1.96 3.16 9.24
CA GLU A 404 -1.05 2.35 10.07
C GLU A 404 -1.58 0.93 10.26
N ALA A 405 -2.87 0.81 10.55
CA ALA A 405 -3.53 -0.47 10.77
C ALA A 405 -5.01 -0.39 10.39
N ALA A 406 -5.58 -1.52 10.03
CA ALA A 406 -6.99 -1.69 9.69
C ALA A 406 -7.53 -2.98 10.31
N ASP A 407 -8.73 -2.89 10.89
CA ASP A 407 -9.43 -4.04 11.46
C ASP A 407 -10.87 -4.08 10.91
N ILE A 408 -11.15 -5.10 10.10
CA ILE A 408 -12.46 -5.28 9.46
C ILE A 408 -13.44 -5.86 10.46
N GLN A 409 -14.42 -5.04 10.84
CA GLN A 409 -15.45 -5.42 11.79
C GLN A 409 -16.48 -6.36 11.16
N TRP A 410 -16.87 -6.08 9.92
CA TRP A 410 -17.77 -6.93 9.14
C TRP A 410 -17.80 -6.51 7.66
N VAL A 411 -18.18 -7.44 6.80
CA VAL A 411 -18.44 -7.23 5.38
C VAL A 411 -19.74 -7.92 5.03
N GLN A 412 -20.66 -7.18 4.42
CA GLN A 412 -21.87 -7.73 3.84
C GLN A 412 -21.62 -8.02 2.36
N HIS A 413 -21.69 -9.31 2.03
CA HIS A 413 -21.49 -9.82 0.68
C HIS A 413 -22.81 -10.35 0.12
N ASP A 414 -23.04 -10.10 -1.16
CA ASP A 414 -24.17 -10.62 -1.93
C ASP A 414 -23.66 -11.03 -3.30
N ASP A 415 -23.54 -12.34 -3.54
CA ASP A 415 -23.05 -12.91 -4.81
C ASP A 415 -23.94 -12.57 -6.01
N THR A 416 -25.20 -12.21 -5.75
CA THR A 416 -26.16 -11.84 -6.79
C THR A 416 -26.12 -10.35 -7.10
N ALA A 417 -25.48 -9.56 -6.24
CA ALA A 417 -25.25 -8.15 -6.47
C ALA A 417 -23.94 -7.94 -7.22
N GLU A 418 -23.97 -7.04 -8.18
CA GLU A 418 -22.77 -6.35 -8.64
C GLU A 418 -22.87 -4.91 -8.04
N PRO A 419 -21.83 -4.39 -7.35
CA PRO A 419 -20.67 -5.11 -6.86
C PRO A 419 -21.09 -6.06 -5.71
N SER A 420 -20.36 -7.16 -5.55
CA SER A 420 -20.71 -8.19 -4.57
C SER A 420 -20.56 -7.75 -3.11
N VAL A 421 -19.88 -6.63 -2.84
CA VAL A 421 -19.81 -6.03 -1.49
C VAL A 421 -20.80 -4.88 -1.42
N THR A 422 -21.85 -5.05 -0.62
CA THR A 422 -22.89 -4.03 -0.45
C THR A 422 -22.59 -3.10 0.71
N TRP A 423 -21.99 -3.61 1.79
CA TRP A 423 -21.63 -2.84 2.98
C TRP A 423 -20.37 -3.39 3.64
N TRP A 424 -19.64 -2.54 4.34
CA TRP A 424 -18.56 -2.97 5.23
C TRP A 424 -18.29 -1.94 6.31
N ALA A 425 -17.68 -2.39 7.41
CA ALA A 425 -17.15 -1.54 8.45
C ALA A 425 -15.71 -1.92 8.83
N MET A 426 -14.92 -0.91 9.16
CA MET A 426 -13.51 -1.04 9.48
C MET A 426 -13.11 -0.03 10.56
N SER A 427 -12.34 -0.49 11.54
CA SER A 427 -11.59 0.40 12.43
C SER A 427 -10.23 0.69 11.79
N ALA A 428 -9.91 1.96 11.54
CA ALA A 428 -8.64 2.38 10.95
C ALA A 428 -7.81 3.17 11.96
N ARG A 429 -6.54 2.81 12.10
CA ARG A 429 -5.54 3.63 12.79
C ARG A 429 -4.81 4.48 11.77
N ILE A 430 -4.93 5.80 11.91
CA ILE A 430 -4.43 6.77 10.95
C ILE A 430 -3.37 7.62 11.62
N ARG A 431 -2.19 7.71 10.99
CA ARG A 431 -1.12 8.62 11.38
C ARG A 431 -1.24 9.93 10.60
N HIS A 432 -1.27 11.02 11.34
CA HIS A 432 -1.29 12.39 10.81
C HIS A 432 0.13 12.91 10.53
N PRO A 433 0.29 13.99 9.73
CA PRO A 433 1.60 14.58 9.44
C PRO A 433 2.38 15.06 10.68
N ASP A 434 1.69 15.34 11.78
CA ASP A 434 2.27 15.72 13.07
C ASP A 434 2.62 14.50 13.95
N HIS A 435 2.57 13.29 13.37
CA HIS A 435 2.76 11.99 14.01
C HIS A 435 1.72 11.62 15.08
N HIS A 436 0.64 12.39 15.22
CA HIS A 436 -0.49 11.97 16.04
C HIS A 436 -1.19 10.76 15.39
N ILE A 437 -1.57 9.77 16.20
CA ILE A 437 -2.31 8.59 15.73
C ILE A 437 -3.74 8.67 16.26
N THR A 438 -4.69 8.62 15.34
CA THR A 438 -6.13 8.56 15.62
C THR A 438 -6.69 7.20 15.24
N THR A 439 -7.79 6.80 15.88
CA THR A 439 -8.58 5.63 15.48
C THR A 439 -9.95 6.08 15.01
N GLU A 440 -10.32 5.70 13.79
CA GLU A 440 -11.59 6.06 13.17
C GLU A 440 -12.41 4.80 12.84
N LEU A 441 -13.71 4.83 13.11
CA LEU A 441 -14.64 3.81 12.63
C LEU A 441 -15.24 4.25 11.30
N LEU A 442 -14.95 3.48 10.26
CA LEU A 442 -15.47 3.69 8.92
C LEU A 442 -16.61 2.71 8.69
N VAL A 443 -17.75 3.25 8.29
CA VAL A 443 -18.89 2.46 7.81
C VAL A 443 -19.26 2.99 6.44
N THR A 444 -19.29 2.10 5.46
CA THR A 444 -19.62 2.47 4.08
C THR A 444 -20.44 1.39 3.41
N ARG A 445 -20.93 1.73 2.22
CA ARG A 445 -21.75 0.90 1.38
C ARG A 445 -21.40 1.14 -0.08
N ALA A 446 -21.81 0.21 -0.93
CA ALA A 446 -21.74 0.41 -2.36
C ALA A 446 -22.45 1.71 -2.76
N ARG A 447 -21.77 2.50 -3.58
CA ARG A 447 -22.27 3.80 -4.04
C ARG A 447 -23.63 3.61 -4.72
N VAL A 448 -24.55 4.54 -4.55
CA VAL A 448 -25.85 4.48 -5.24
C VAL A 448 -26.12 5.71 -6.08
N VAL A 449 -26.92 5.55 -7.13
CA VAL A 449 -27.59 6.66 -7.82
C VAL A 449 -29.05 6.65 -7.43
N SER A 450 -29.55 7.79 -6.96
CA SER A 450 -30.97 8.04 -6.77
C SER A 450 -31.44 9.10 -7.77
N ILE A 451 -32.64 8.92 -8.32
CA ILE A 451 -33.16 9.79 -9.37
C ILE A 451 -34.42 10.49 -8.90
N VAL A 452 -34.40 11.82 -8.90
CA VAL A 452 -35.60 12.65 -8.73
C VAL A 452 -36.23 12.85 -10.10
N ALA A 453 -37.12 11.93 -10.47
CA ALA A 453 -37.96 12.07 -11.65
C ALA A 453 -39.22 12.87 -11.27
N TYR A 454 -39.38 14.07 -11.86
CA TYR A 454 -40.41 15.02 -11.40
C TYR A 454 -41.06 15.80 -12.54
N ARG A 455 -42.29 16.25 -12.29
CA ARG A 455 -43.02 17.20 -13.12
C ARG A 455 -43.07 18.55 -12.41
N SER A 456 -42.51 19.57 -13.04
CA SER A 456 -42.41 20.91 -12.43
C SER A 456 -43.74 21.65 -12.45
N SER A 457 -44.03 22.39 -11.38
CA SER A 457 -45.13 23.37 -11.31
C SER A 457 -44.58 24.79 -11.05
N PRO A 458 -45.28 25.89 -11.42
CA PRO A 458 -44.83 27.26 -11.12
C PRO A 458 -44.51 27.49 -9.64
N ARG A 459 -45.30 26.86 -8.76
CA ARG A 459 -44.97 26.76 -7.34
C ARG A 459 -44.25 25.43 -7.13
N TRP A 460 -43.01 25.48 -6.65
CA TRP A 460 -42.17 24.27 -6.55
C TRP A 460 -42.77 23.17 -5.66
N THR A 461 -43.49 23.54 -4.59
CA THR A 461 -44.22 22.61 -3.71
C THR A 461 -45.37 21.88 -4.40
N ASP A 462 -45.81 22.39 -5.55
CA ASP A 462 -46.90 21.82 -6.33
C ASP A 462 -46.37 20.93 -7.44
N SER A 463 -45.05 20.79 -7.54
CA SER A 463 -44.42 19.80 -8.39
C SER A 463 -44.77 18.39 -7.89
N GLU A 464 -44.84 17.46 -8.82
CA GLU A 464 -45.07 16.05 -8.53
C GLU A 464 -43.77 15.27 -8.74
N VAL A 465 -43.51 14.31 -7.87
CA VAL A 465 -42.35 13.42 -7.94
C VAL A 465 -42.81 11.98 -8.06
N VAL A 466 -42.05 11.19 -8.82
CA VAL A 466 -42.25 9.76 -8.97
C VAL A 466 -41.40 9.02 -7.93
N LEU A 467 -42.07 8.25 -7.09
CA LEU A 467 -41.48 7.36 -6.11
C LEU A 467 -41.75 5.91 -6.50
N VAL A 468 -40.97 5.00 -5.96
CA VAL A 468 -41.14 3.55 -6.10
C VAL A 468 -41.40 2.92 -4.74
N GLU A 469 -42.28 1.92 -4.72
CA GLU A 469 -42.50 1.10 -3.54
C GLU A 469 -41.32 0.13 -3.36
N GLY A 470 -40.73 0.13 -2.17
CA GLY A 470 -39.70 -0.84 -1.78
C GLY A 470 -40.30 -2.10 -1.18
N ASP A 471 -39.54 -3.20 -1.25
CA ASP A 471 -39.88 -4.42 -0.53
C ASP A 471 -39.80 -4.19 0.98
N ASN A 472 -40.85 -4.59 1.70
CA ASN A 472 -41.03 -4.38 3.15
C ASN A 472 -40.07 -5.18 4.05
N SER A 473 -38.95 -5.68 3.53
CA SER A 473 -38.03 -6.56 4.30
C SER A 473 -37.29 -5.84 5.43
N LEU A 474 -37.19 -4.50 5.39
CA LEU A 474 -36.49 -3.68 6.41
C LEU A 474 -37.41 -3.00 7.43
N SER A 475 -38.74 -3.02 7.24
CA SER A 475 -39.71 -2.32 8.10
C SER A 475 -39.95 -2.94 9.48
N GLY A 476 -39.22 -4.00 9.87
CA GLY A 476 -39.37 -4.64 11.19
C GLY A 476 -38.80 -3.84 12.38
N ALA A 477 -37.96 -2.83 12.14
CA ALA A 477 -37.17 -2.18 13.19
C ALA A 477 -37.66 -0.79 13.63
N THR A 478 -38.57 -0.15 12.90
CA THR A 478 -39.12 1.16 13.29
C THR A 478 -40.50 0.98 13.88
N ASN A 479 -40.66 1.23 15.18
CA ASN A 479 -41.91 1.19 15.95
C ASN A 479 -43.01 2.19 15.50
N TYR A 480 -42.96 2.70 14.27
CA TYR A 480 -44.02 3.51 13.69
C TYR A 480 -45.11 2.60 13.14
N GLY A 481 -46.09 2.25 13.99
CA GLY A 481 -47.43 1.83 13.57
C GLY A 481 -47.54 0.51 12.81
N LEU A 482 -48.29 -0.43 13.39
CA LEU A 482 -48.62 -1.77 12.89
C LEU A 482 -49.43 -1.84 11.57
N GLU A 483 -49.41 -0.82 10.72
CA GLU A 483 -49.95 -0.91 9.37
C GLU A 483 -48.82 -1.20 8.38
N LYS A 484 -49.06 -2.07 7.40
CA LYS A 484 -48.13 -2.39 6.31
C LYS A 484 -47.96 -1.19 5.37
N THR A 485 -47.51 -0.04 5.89
CA THR A 485 -47.15 1.11 5.06
C THR A 485 -45.92 0.73 4.26
N LYS A 486 -46.13 0.52 2.96
CA LYS A 486 -45.06 0.30 2.01
C LYS A 486 -44.12 1.49 2.03
N PHE A 487 -42.82 1.22 2.08
CA PHE A 487 -41.82 2.28 2.14
C PHE A 487 -41.58 2.87 0.74
N LEU A 488 -41.87 4.16 0.57
CA LEU A 488 -41.61 4.86 -0.70
C LEU A 488 -40.20 5.42 -0.72
N HIS A 489 -39.51 5.26 -1.85
CA HIS A 489 -38.16 5.78 -2.06
C HIS A 489 -37.98 6.27 -3.49
N LEU A 490 -36.88 6.99 -3.76
CA LEU A 490 -36.51 7.38 -5.12
C LEU A 490 -36.11 6.15 -5.94
N PRO A 491 -36.35 6.13 -7.25
CA PRO A 491 -35.71 5.18 -8.17
C PRO A 491 -34.19 5.17 -7.92
N THR A 492 -33.69 4.06 -7.40
CA THR A 492 -32.33 3.96 -6.88
C THR A 492 -31.69 2.66 -7.35
N ALA A 493 -30.41 2.71 -7.71
CA ALA A 493 -29.60 1.54 -8.01
C ALA A 493 -28.20 1.66 -7.42
N THR A 494 -27.62 0.51 -7.08
CA THR A 494 -26.21 0.39 -6.73
C THR A 494 -25.33 0.61 -7.96
N LEU A 495 -24.15 1.19 -7.74
CA LEU A 495 -23.11 1.41 -8.73
C LEU A 495 -21.87 0.60 -8.38
N ASP A 496 -21.31 -0.03 -9.40
CA ASP A 496 -20.19 -0.96 -9.24
C ASP A 496 -18.90 -0.26 -9.64
N GLN A 497 -18.96 0.54 -10.71
CA GLN A 497 -17.87 1.32 -11.26
C GLN A 497 -18.42 2.57 -11.95
N TRP A 498 -17.64 3.65 -11.95
CA TRP A 498 -17.98 4.86 -12.68
C TRP A 498 -17.92 4.58 -14.19
N ALA A 499 -19.08 4.41 -14.83
CA ALA A 499 -19.12 4.27 -16.28
C ALA A 499 -18.50 5.53 -16.93
N PRO A 500 -17.65 5.41 -17.97
CA PRO A 500 -16.97 6.54 -18.60
C PRO A 500 -17.90 7.62 -19.22
N GLY A 501 -19.23 7.47 -19.11
CA GLY A 501 -20.25 8.45 -19.53
C GLY A 501 -20.86 9.33 -18.42
N GLY A 502 -20.38 9.24 -17.17
CA GLY A 502 -20.87 10.09 -16.06
C GLY A 502 -22.32 9.82 -15.62
N THR A 503 -22.89 10.72 -14.80
CA THR A 503 -24.21 10.53 -14.16
C THR A 503 -25.35 10.27 -15.14
N ALA A 504 -25.31 10.88 -16.32
CA ALA A 504 -26.36 10.73 -17.33
C ALA A 504 -26.42 9.31 -17.92
N ALA A 505 -25.25 8.72 -18.24
CA ALA A 505 -25.17 7.35 -18.75
C ALA A 505 -25.62 6.32 -17.70
N MET A 506 -25.41 6.61 -16.41
CA MET A 506 -25.84 5.74 -15.30
C MET A 506 -27.34 5.81 -15.01
N THR A 507 -27.98 6.95 -15.30
CA THR A 507 -29.39 7.21 -14.97
C THR A 507 -30.34 6.48 -15.93
N ALA A 508 -30.00 6.39 -17.22
CA ALA A 508 -30.90 5.83 -18.23
C ALA A 508 -31.29 4.35 -17.99
N PRO A 509 -30.37 3.42 -17.66
CA PRO A 509 -30.74 2.03 -17.33
C PRO A 509 -31.67 1.92 -16.12
N ILE A 510 -31.49 2.80 -15.12
CA ILE A 510 -32.31 2.81 -13.90
C ILE A 510 -33.72 3.30 -14.23
N MET A 511 -33.85 4.39 -15.01
CA MET A 511 -35.15 4.90 -15.49
C MET A 511 -35.90 3.84 -16.30
N GLN A 512 -35.21 3.15 -17.21
CA GLN A 512 -35.82 2.09 -18.02
C GLN A 512 -36.25 0.89 -17.17
N ARG A 513 -35.40 0.45 -16.23
CA ARG A 513 -35.67 -0.72 -15.38
C ARG A 513 -36.77 -0.45 -14.37
N MET A 514 -36.73 0.69 -13.69
CA MET A 514 -37.64 0.97 -12.56
C MET A 514 -38.90 1.70 -12.98
N LEU A 515 -38.83 2.58 -13.99
CA LEU A 515 -39.96 3.40 -14.43
C LEU A 515 -40.46 3.03 -15.84
N GLY A 516 -39.74 2.17 -16.58
CA GLY A 516 -40.10 1.85 -17.96
C GLY A 516 -39.90 3.01 -18.95
N LEU A 517 -39.14 4.04 -18.56
CA LEU A 517 -38.93 5.24 -19.37
C LEU A 517 -37.55 5.28 -20.00
N SER A 518 -37.51 5.64 -21.28
CA SER A 518 -36.29 6.02 -21.99
C SER A 518 -36.19 7.54 -21.98
N VAL A 519 -35.13 8.07 -21.36
CA VAL A 519 -34.90 9.51 -21.25
C VAL A 519 -33.56 9.86 -21.89
N GLU A 520 -33.56 10.94 -22.67
CA GLU A 520 -32.35 11.50 -23.27
C GLU A 520 -31.34 11.94 -22.20
N SER A 521 -30.07 11.57 -22.39
CA SER A 521 -29.00 11.85 -21.42
C SER A 521 -28.83 13.35 -21.10
N GLU A 522 -29.10 14.23 -22.07
CA GLU A 522 -28.98 15.70 -21.91
C GLU A 522 -30.01 16.28 -20.92
N ARG A 523 -31.11 15.58 -20.68
CA ARG A 523 -32.15 15.99 -19.72
C ARG A 523 -31.82 15.58 -18.29
N VAL A 524 -30.82 14.71 -18.11
CA VAL A 524 -30.36 14.28 -16.80
C VAL A 524 -29.43 15.34 -16.22
N ARG A 525 -29.88 15.99 -15.15
CA ARG A 525 -29.06 16.96 -14.43
C ARG A 525 -28.36 16.26 -13.28
N PRO A 526 -27.02 16.14 -13.29
CA PRO A 526 -26.30 15.67 -12.12
C PRO A 526 -26.52 16.67 -10.99
N PHE A 527 -26.91 16.16 -9.83
CA PHE A 527 -27.02 16.92 -8.60
C PHE A 527 -25.87 16.46 -7.69
N ARG A 528 -25.23 17.42 -7.01
CA ARG A 528 -23.97 17.24 -6.25
C ARG A 528 -23.88 15.90 -5.52
N GLU A 529 -22.68 15.34 -5.48
CA GLU A 529 -22.38 14.24 -4.57
C GLU A 529 -22.60 14.70 -3.13
N ARG A 530 -23.42 13.97 -2.38
CA ARG A 530 -23.62 14.21 -0.96
C ARG A 530 -23.44 12.90 -0.22
N ASN A 531 -22.74 12.94 0.90
CA ASN A 531 -22.74 11.81 1.82
C ASN A 531 -24.16 11.69 2.40
N ASP A 532 -24.70 10.47 2.39
CA ASP A 532 -26.04 10.18 2.95
C ASP A 532 -26.13 10.61 4.42
N SER A 533 -25.01 10.52 5.13
CA SER A 533 -24.81 11.00 6.50
C SER A 533 -23.34 11.38 6.66
N SER A 534 -23.01 12.33 7.54
CA SER A 534 -21.62 12.59 7.92
C SER A 534 -20.98 11.42 8.67
N LEU A 535 -21.80 10.50 9.20
CA LEU A 535 -21.36 9.31 9.93
C LEU A 535 -21.09 8.11 9.02
N LEU A 536 -21.50 8.18 7.75
CA LEU A 536 -21.28 7.11 6.78
C LEU A 536 -20.43 7.65 5.64
N ALA A 537 -19.34 6.95 5.30
CA ALA A 537 -18.60 7.19 4.06
C ALA A 537 -19.38 6.61 2.85
N ALA A 538 -20.70 6.80 2.84
CA ALA A 538 -21.64 6.32 1.85
C ALA A 538 -22.05 7.48 0.94
N THR A 539 -21.58 7.46 -0.30
CA THR A 539 -21.90 8.50 -1.28
C THR A 539 -23.19 8.14 -2.03
N ARG A 540 -24.15 9.07 -2.02
CA ARG A 540 -25.31 9.04 -2.93
C ARG A 540 -25.10 10.05 -4.04
N VAL A 541 -25.14 9.57 -5.26
CA VAL A 541 -25.23 10.42 -6.44
C VAL A 541 -26.69 10.73 -6.64
N LEU A 542 -27.03 12.02 -6.68
CA LEU A 542 -28.38 12.43 -6.99
C LEU A 542 -28.44 12.88 -8.46
N ALA A 543 -29.45 12.42 -9.19
CA ALA A 543 -29.76 12.90 -10.53
C ALA A 543 -31.17 13.48 -10.53
N ALA A 544 -31.40 14.57 -11.23
CA ALA A 544 -32.72 15.15 -11.41
C ALA A 544 -33.12 15.05 -12.87
N VAL A 545 -34.34 14.59 -13.12
CA VAL A 545 -34.92 14.46 -14.46
C VAL A 545 -36.29 15.11 -14.44
N LYS A 546 -36.44 16.19 -15.21
CA LYS A 546 -37.75 16.78 -15.45
C LYS A 546 -38.46 15.96 -16.52
N LEU A 547 -39.57 15.34 -16.16
CA LEU A 547 -40.42 14.56 -17.06
C LEU A 547 -41.38 15.45 -17.85
N THR A 548 -41.70 15.01 -19.06
CA THR A 548 -42.76 15.54 -19.92
C THR A 548 -44.13 15.05 -19.44
N ASP A 549 -45.21 15.67 -19.91
CA ASP A 549 -46.56 15.24 -19.56
C ASP A 549 -46.83 13.83 -20.12
N GLU A 550 -46.33 13.52 -21.32
CA GLU A 550 -46.45 12.21 -21.95
C GLU A 550 -45.75 11.10 -21.15
N GLU A 551 -44.53 11.35 -20.67
CA GLU A 551 -43.81 10.39 -19.81
C GLU A 551 -44.49 10.20 -18.45
N PHE A 552 -45.08 11.25 -17.88
CA PHE A 552 -45.85 11.17 -16.64
C PHE A 552 -47.12 10.34 -16.81
N ASP A 553 -47.82 10.54 -17.92
CA ASP A 553 -48.99 9.75 -18.26
C ASP A 553 -48.61 8.30 -18.54
N GLN A 554 -47.48 8.03 -19.20
CA GLN A 554 -46.98 6.67 -19.36
C GLN A 554 -46.78 5.96 -18.02
N ILE A 555 -46.21 6.64 -17.01
CA ILE A 555 -46.06 6.08 -15.66
C ILE A 555 -47.42 5.80 -15.02
N ARG A 556 -48.36 6.75 -15.09
CA ARG A 556 -49.72 6.59 -14.51
C ARG A 556 -50.49 5.42 -15.11
N HIS A 557 -50.31 5.18 -16.40
CA HIS A 557 -51.04 4.14 -17.14
C HIS A 557 -50.29 2.80 -17.17
N THR A 558 -49.09 2.72 -16.60
CA THR A 558 -48.36 1.45 -16.46
C THR A 558 -49.03 0.61 -15.37
N PRO A 559 -49.63 -0.55 -15.70
CA PRO A 559 -50.33 -1.35 -14.71
C PRO A 559 -49.34 -1.91 -13.67
N THR A 560 -49.65 -1.70 -12.39
CA THR A 560 -48.84 -2.13 -11.23
C THR A 560 -48.62 -3.65 -11.11
N ASN A 561 -49.25 -4.45 -11.96
CA ASN A 561 -49.22 -5.92 -11.92
C ASN A 561 -48.57 -6.58 -13.16
N SER A 562 -47.80 -5.85 -13.97
CA SER A 562 -47.00 -6.50 -15.03
C SER A 562 -45.93 -7.37 -14.38
N GLY A 563 -45.97 -8.70 -14.60
CA GLY A 563 -45.05 -9.71 -14.04
C GLY A 563 -43.57 -9.57 -14.45
N ASP A 564 -43.15 -8.37 -14.85
CA ASP A 564 -41.81 -8.01 -15.32
C ASP A 564 -40.85 -7.63 -14.18
N GLY A 565 -41.23 -7.84 -12.91
CA GLY A 565 -40.38 -7.52 -11.75
C GLY A 565 -40.13 -6.03 -11.52
N LYS A 566 -40.93 -5.14 -12.12
CA LYS A 566 -40.84 -3.69 -11.90
C LYS A 566 -41.50 -3.29 -10.58
N PRO A 567 -40.87 -2.44 -9.75
CA PRO A 567 -41.49 -1.96 -8.53
C PRO A 567 -42.70 -1.06 -8.86
N PRO A 568 -43.81 -1.15 -8.12
CA PRO A 568 -44.93 -0.23 -8.27
C PRO A 568 -44.50 1.23 -8.07
N THR A 569 -44.99 2.11 -8.93
CA THR A 569 -44.68 3.54 -8.88
C THR A 569 -45.81 4.33 -8.21
N VAL A 570 -45.46 5.31 -7.39
CA VAL A 570 -46.39 6.24 -6.74
C VAL A 570 -46.01 7.67 -7.08
N ILE A 571 -46.99 8.47 -7.50
CA ILE A 571 -46.79 9.89 -7.80
C ILE A 571 -47.29 10.70 -6.61
N CYS A 572 -46.42 11.55 -6.05
CA CYS A 572 -46.75 12.39 -4.91
C CYS A 572 -46.47 13.85 -5.22
N ARG A 573 -47.34 14.75 -4.74
CA ARG A 573 -47.03 16.18 -4.71
C ARG A 573 -46.01 16.46 -3.62
N VAL A 574 -45.06 17.36 -3.88
CA VAL A 574 -44.03 17.74 -2.91
C VAL A 574 -44.64 18.32 -1.62
N ALA A 575 -45.70 19.12 -1.73
CA ALA A 575 -46.45 19.64 -0.57
C ALA A 575 -47.01 18.53 0.31
N ASP A 576 -47.51 17.45 -0.29
CA ASP A 576 -48.10 16.33 0.44
C ASP A 576 -47.00 15.54 1.18
N LEU A 577 -45.83 15.34 0.55
CA LEU A 577 -44.67 14.72 1.19
C LEU A 577 -44.13 15.54 2.38
N LEU A 578 -44.22 16.88 2.31
CA LEU A 578 -43.79 17.75 3.41
C LEU A 578 -44.81 17.77 4.56
N ALA A 579 -46.10 17.66 4.26
CA ALA A 579 -47.16 17.65 5.27
C ALA A 579 -47.34 16.26 5.91
N HIS A 580 -47.21 15.20 5.11
CA HIS A 580 -47.41 13.81 5.49
C HIS A 580 -46.27 12.97 4.88
N PRO A 581 -45.12 12.85 5.57
CA PRO A 581 -43.96 12.17 5.01
C PRO A 581 -44.23 10.69 4.77
N LEU A 582 -44.37 10.31 3.50
CA LEU A 582 -44.53 8.92 3.05
C LEU A 582 -43.18 8.23 2.75
N CYS A 583 -42.07 8.96 2.90
CA CYS A 583 -40.70 8.51 2.68
C CYS A 583 -39.78 9.12 3.74
N ASP A 584 -38.53 8.64 3.82
CA ASP A 584 -37.57 9.15 4.79
C ASP A 584 -37.16 10.62 4.53
N TYR A 585 -36.64 11.27 5.58
CA TYR A 585 -36.19 12.67 5.50
C TYR A 585 -35.02 12.87 4.51
N ALA A 586 -34.21 11.84 4.24
CA ALA A 586 -33.13 11.92 3.27
C ALA A 586 -33.68 12.05 1.84
N THR A 587 -34.75 11.31 1.54
CA THR A 587 -35.50 11.33 0.29
C THR A 587 -36.22 12.66 0.12
N ILE A 588 -36.91 13.14 1.16
CA ILE A 588 -37.52 14.48 1.13
C ILE A 588 -36.46 15.56 0.91
N GLY A 589 -35.32 15.46 1.59
CA GLY A 589 -34.18 16.37 1.42
C GLY A 589 -33.63 16.35 -0.01
N ALA A 590 -33.54 15.18 -0.63
CA ALA A 590 -33.10 15.03 -2.01
C ALA A 590 -34.11 15.65 -3.00
N VAL A 591 -35.41 15.35 -2.85
CA VAL A 591 -36.49 15.90 -3.67
C VAL A 591 -36.54 17.43 -3.57
N THR A 592 -36.54 17.95 -2.35
CA THR A 592 -36.57 19.41 -2.11
C THR A 592 -35.32 20.09 -2.66
N SER A 593 -34.14 19.50 -2.49
CA SER A 593 -32.89 20.05 -3.05
C SER A 593 -32.90 20.09 -4.59
N ALA A 594 -33.47 19.08 -5.24
CA ALA A 594 -33.54 18.99 -6.70
C ALA A 594 -34.57 19.94 -7.33
N ILE A 595 -35.68 20.20 -6.64
CA ILE A 595 -36.84 20.93 -7.19
C ILE A 595 -36.90 22.39 -6.70
N ALA A 596 -36.36 22.70 -5.51
CA ALA A 596 -36.45 24.05 -4.95
C ALA A 596 -35.68 25.08 -5.81
N PRO A 597 -36.22 26.30 -5.96
CA PRO A 597 -35.66 27.32 -6.85
C PRO A 597 -34.34 27.93 -6.36
N THR A 598 -33.96 27.72 -5.09
CA THR A 598 -32.71 28.22 -4.53
C THR A 598 -31.70 27.09 -4.41
N SER A 599 -30.58 27.20 -5.14
CA SER A 599 -29.39 26.45 -4.75
C SER A 599 -29.06 26.82 -3.31
N PRO A 600 -28.89 25.85 -2.39
CA PRO A 600 -28.37 26.18 -1.07
C PRO A 600 -27.03 26.93 -1.26
N PRO A 601 -26.75 27.97 -0.45
CA PRO A 601 -25.48 28.67 -0.53
C PRO A 601 -24.34 27.64 -0.45
N PRO A 602 -23.24 27.84 -1.19
CA PRO A 602 -22.10 26.91 -1.13
C PRO A 602 -21.67 26.69 0.33
N PHE A 603 -21.41 25.43 0.67
CA PHE A 603 -20.84 25.06 1.97
C PHE A 603 -19.57 25.89 2.18
N GLY A 604 -19.53 26.70 3.25
CA GLY A 604 -18.43 27.63 3.55
C GLY A 604 -18.84 29.08 3.82
N ASN A 605 -20.04 29.51 3.41
CA ASN A 605 -20.50 30.90 3.62
C ASN A 605 -21.37 31.13 4.86
N LEU A 606 -21.56 30.11 5.70
CA LEU A 606 -22.25 30.27 6.98
C LEU A 606 -21.21 30.55 8.08
N HIS A 607 -20.76 31.82 8.18
CA HIS A 607 -20.10 32.28 9.39
C HIS A 607 -21.14 32.37 10.51
N PRO A 608 -20.95 31.70 11.66
CA PRO A 608 -21.86 31.79 12.80
C PRO A 608 -21.95 33.19 13.41
N GLU A 609 -21.06 34.11 13.03
CA GLU A 609 -20.86 35.40 13.69
C GLU A 609 -21.83 36.51 13.26
N ASN A 610 -22.79 36.24 12.38
CA ASN A 610 -23.87 37.17 12.04
C ASN A 610 -25.23 36.66 12.52
N ARG A 611 -25.38 36.47 13.83
CA ARG A 611 -26.68 36.38 14.51
C ARG A 611 -26.73 37.23 15.76
#